data_AF-A0A812QDV9-F1
#
_entry.id   AF-A0A812QDV9-F1
#
_cell.length_a   1.000
_cell.length_b   1.000
_cell.length_c   1.000
_cell.angle_alpha   90.00
_cell.angle_beta   90.00
_cell.angle_gamma   90.00
#
_symmetry.space_group_name_H-M   'P 1'
#
loop_
_entity.id
_entity.type
_entity.pdbx_description
1 polymer ?
#
loop_
_entity_poly.entity_id
_entity_poly.type
_entity_poly.pdbx_seq_one_letter_code
_entity_poly.pdbx_strand_id
1 'polypeptide(L)'
;MKSFLALCVVGAVALKQGSLNLLKVPVTSDSDLDFEDTLVAALRASKGRSSPETKALVEKIQQLLTDAKPSIKKTLEGLQATLTNAGNAMSDCGGLEMQRSSTAFEKNFTAKSAAHKTCRQTQKQNMDAQNTCQTELKTVTSTAKTTCEALETLEKTMYSAKDSCEVKSGEAFEDYHARLIEASQKSLAEYKKLKEGCATAKKELEDKGPECTVALKTYETQKHNCDSVQDAMDSLSCSHYEAATSKCEASGTCYDKAVSNYESVQTSSLTELDSLKKEWRAILRMECIIQVFNLEESQRASAIDSCQAKDMSGRADSDLPLQLSTIPNKPTCHVPANKAGSAGYVQANFEGLPADSPAKACVASCCQQSSGTSGLDFSGLGTSPSGDWHLALNVDTNDGHVVSYVNTAFWESATDLGGASDKVEERFTRDYKDVEVFNKVQAKQLLIVCHSEGKALGWRSWKLLSTKTLQGWFTIGNTCTTGLKADTKFQMAAETTGGDVGTLVKNEPLIKNTIDGTDKLYVNSAHNKGDDFNRLSVNVNDNILGNAGSGIGTQYDANYERSLDDSCGKTERPQADAEMRSEMHHWGSGGGMGGLIGSDHTCNGDCPWTVSSGYDYDYAVFVMS
;
A
#
# COMPACT_ATOMS: atom_id res chain seq x y z
N MET A 1 53.32 0.88 -9.25
CA MET A 1 54.71 0.37 -9.24
C MET A 1 55.17 -0.24 -10.57
N LYS A 2 54.30 -0.93 -11.32
CA LYS A 2 54.61 -1.57 -12.62
C LYS A 2 55.36 -0.66 -13.62
N SER A 3 54.97 0.61 -13.74
CA SER A 3 55.63 1.58 -14.65
C SER A 3 56.92 2.21 -14.10
N PHE A 4 57.12 2.21 -12.78
CA PHE A 4 58.27 2.88 -12.14
C PHE A 4 59.47 1.93 -12.00
N LEU A 5 59.22 0.62 -11.82
CA LEU A 5 60.26 -0.42 -11.79
C LEU A 5 60.75 -0.81 -13.19
N ALA A 6 59.87 -0.83 -14.20
CA ALA A 6 60.24 -1.12 -15.59
C ALA A 6 61.20 -0.07 -16.18
N LEU A 7 61.07 1.22 -15.80
CA LEU A 7 61.95 2.28 -16.28
C LEU A 7 63.38 2.20 -15.70
N CYS A 8 63.56 1.60 -14.51
CA CYS A 8 64.84 1.62 -13.80
C CYS A 8 65.86 0.58 -14.30
N VAL A 9 65.40 -0.55 -14.88
CA VAL A 9 66.29 -1.60 -15.41
C VAL A 9 66.89 -1.21 -16.75
N VAL A 10 66.11 -0.55 -17.62
CA VAL A 10 66.62 -0.06 -18.92
C VAL A 10 67.70 1.01 -18.73
N GLY A 11 67.60 1.83 -17.68
CA GLY A 11 68.56 2.89 -17.37
C GLY A 11 69.89 2.42 -16.74
N ALA A 12 69.91 1.27 -16.06
CA ALA A 12 71.12 0.79 -15.37
C ALA A 12 72.08 0.00 -16.28
N VAL A 13 71.61 -0.48 -17.45
CA VAL A 13 72.42 -1.23 -18.43
C VAL A 13 73.13 -0.30 -19.44
N ALA A 14 72.85 1.01 -19.42
CA ALA A 14 73.28 1.93 -20.47
C ALA A 14 74.49 2.85 -20.15
N LEU A 15 75.24 2.63 -19.07
CA LEU A 15 76.42 3.48 -18.77
C LEU A 15 77.72 2.70 -18.56
N LYS A 16 78.57 2.83 -19.60
CA LYS A 16 80.03 2.65 -19.70
C LYS A 16 80.61 1.26 -19.99
N GLN A 17 80.56 0.93 -21.28
CA GLN A 17 81.63 0.39 -22.14
C GLN A 17 82.76 -0.45 -21.51
N GLY A 18 82.77 -1.74 -21.86
CA GLY A 18 84.00 -2.56 -21.89
C GLY A 18 83.79 -4.04 -21.58
N SER A 19 83.29 -4.82 -22.55
CA SER A 19 83.22 -6.30 -22.55
C SER A 19 82.31 -6.99 -21.52
N LEU A 20 81.05 -7.19 -21.90
CA LEU A 20 80.27 -8.41 -21.63
C LEU A 20 79.03 -8.43 -22.53
N ASN A 21 79.07 -9.22 -23.60
CA ASN A 21 77.87 -9.63 -24.32
C ASN A 21 77.13 -10.64 -23.43
N LEU A 22 75.98 -10.28 -22.84
CA LEU A 22 74.97 -11.24 -22.39
C LEU A 22 73.61 -10.57 -22.10
N LEU A 23 72.58 -11.16 -22.73
CA LEU A 23 71.13 -11.03 -22.53
C LEU A 23 70.41 -9.71 -22.89
N LYS A 24 69.87 -9.68 -24.12
CA LYS A 24 68.61 -8.96 -24.43
C LYS A 24 67.46 -9.80 -23.85
N VAL A 25 66.64 -9.23 -22.96
CA VAL A 25 65.39 -9.84 -22.48
C VAL A 25 64.20 -9.09 -23.09
N PRO A 26 63.24 -9.76 -23.75
CA PRO A 26 62.02 -9.14 -24.26
C PRO A 26 60.98 -9.01 -23.15
N VAL A 27 60.39 -7.83 -22.99
CA VAL A 27 59.33 -7.56 -22.00
C VAL A 27 57.97 -7.80 -22.66
N THR A 28 57.23 -8.83 -22.22
CA THR A 28 55.81 -9.05 -22.56
C THR A 28 54.95 -9.06 -21.30
N SER A 29 53.70 -8.64 -21.45
CA SER A 29 52.83 -8.03 -20.44
C SER A 29 52.17 -8.95 -19.40
N ASP A 30 52.79 -10.05 -18.99
CA ASP A 30 52.26 -10.92 -17.93
C ASP A 30 53.40 -11.52 -17.10
N SER A 31 53.85 -10.81 -16.06
CA SER A 31 54.94 -11.32 -15.22
C SER A 31 55.06 -10.64 -13.84
N ASP A 32 54.37 -11.17 -12.83
CA ASP A 32 54.82 -11.03 -11.42
C ASP A 32 56.04 -11.95 -11.12
N LEU A 33 56.48 -12.74 -12.10
CA LEU A 33 57.56 -13.73 -12.00
C LEU A 33 58.93 -13.28 -12.56
N ASP A 34 59.01 -12.20 -13.34
CA ASP A 34 60.23 -11.97 -14.14
C ASP A 34 61.36 -11.25 -13.38
N PHE A 35 61.08 -10.50 -12.31
CA PHE A 35 62.13 -9.75 -11.59
C PHE A 35 62.90 -10.59 -10.56
N GLU A 36 62.19 -11.47 -9.83
CA GLU A 36 62.82 -12.44 -8.93
C GLU A 36 63.68 -13.41 -9.74
N ASP A 37 63.18 -13.90 -10.86
CA ASP A 37 63.90 -14.78 -11.77
C ASP A 37 65.07 -14.07 -12.47
N THR A 38 64.93 -12.80 -12.85
CA THR A 38 66.04 -11.99 -13.38
C THR A 38 67.13 -11.76 -12.33
N LEU A 39 66.75 -11.48 -11.07
CA LEU A 39 67.70 -11.37 -9.97
C LEU A 39 68.42 -12.71 -9.76
N VAL A 40 67.68 -13.82 -9.64
CA VAL A 40 68.26 -15.16 -9.48
C VAL A 40 69.13 -15.57 -10.67
N ALA A 41 68.75 -15.24 -11.90
CA ALA A 41 69.54 -15.48 -13.10
C ALA A 41 70.85 -14.68 -13.09
N ALA A 42 70.80 -13.38 -12.74
CA ALA A 42 71.99 -12.56 -12.57
C ALA A 42 72.92 -13.11 -11.46
N LEU A 43 72.33 -13.63 -10.37
CA LEU A 43 73.05 -14.26 -9.27
C LEU A 43 73.77 -15.54 -9.70
N ARG A 44 73.05 -16.45 -10.36
CA ARG A 44 73.59 -17.70 -10.88
C ARG A 44 74.67 -17.44 -11.94
N ALA A 45 74.48 -16.43 -12.81
CA ALA A 45 75.44 -16.04 -13.83
C ALA A 45 76.75 -15.44 -13.25
N SER A 46 76.67 -14.72 -12.14
CA SER A 46 77.85 -14.16 -11.46
C SER A 46 78.71 -15.21 -10.72
N LYS A 47 78.29 -16.48 -10.69
CA LYS A 47 78.83 -17.55 -9.82
C LYS A 47 78.88 -17.15 -8.33
N GLY A 48 78.09 -16.16 -7.91
CA GLY A 48 78.13 -15.61 -6.56
C GLY A 48 79.36 -14.76 -6.26
N ARG A 49 80.18 -14.35 -7.25
CA ARG A 49 81.34 -13.48 -7.01
C ARG A 49 80.91 -12.05 -6.69
N SER A 50 81.43 -11.51 -5.58
CA SER A 50 81.25 -10.11 -5.19
C SER A 50 82.13 -9.20 -6.06
N SER A 51 81.62 -8.78 -7.22
CA SER A 51 82.22 -7.68 -7.99
C SER A 51 81.69 -6.32 -7.47
N PRO A 52 82.44 -5.21 -7.63
CA PRO A 52 81.94 -3.87 -7.28
C PRO A 52 80.61 -3.53 -7.96
N GLU A 53 80.40 -4.01 -9.19
CA GLU A 53 79.19 -3.79 -9.99
C GLU A 53 78.01 -4.58 -9.44
N THR A 54 78.22 -5.84 -9.04
CA THR A 54 77.18 -6.67 -8.41
C THR A 54 76.78 -6.10 -7.05
N LYS A 55 77.74 -5.57 -6.26
CA LYS A 55 77.46 -4.92 -4.99
C LYS A 55 76.61 -3.65 -5.15
N ALA A 56 76.93 -2.80 -6.12
CA ALA A 56 76.15 -1.59 -6.42
C ALA A 56 74.72 -1.92 -6.88
N LEU A 57 74.54 -2.99 -7.66
CA LEU A 57 73.20 -3.47 -8.06
C LEU A 57 72.39 -3.95 -6.85
N VAL A 58 72.99 -4.73 -5.95
CA VAL A 58 72.35 -5.22 -4.73
C VAL A 58 71.93 -4.08 -3.82
N GLU A 59 72.81 -3.10 -3.59
CA GLU A 59 72.51 -1.91 -2.79
C GLU A 59 71.32 -1.13 -3.38
N LYS A 60 71.25 -1.00 -4.71
CA LYS A 60 70.14 -0.33 -5.39
C LYS A 60 68.82 -1.09 -5.27
N ILE A 61 68.83 -2.42 -5.43
CA ILE A 61 67.63 -3.24 -5.23
C ILE A 61 67.20 -3.20 -3.77
N GLN A 62 68.13 -3.28 -2.82
CA GLN A 62 67.83 -3.19 -1.40
C GLN A 62 67.21 -1.84 -1.02
N GLN A 63 67.64 -0.74 -1.64
CA GLN A 63 67.01 0.57 -1.49
C GLN A 63 65.57 0.56 -2.04
N LEU A 64 65.35 0.02 -3.25
CA LEU A 64 64.01 -0.07 -3.84
C LEU A 64 63.04 -0.90 -2.99
N LEU A 65 63.49 -2.04 -2.43
CA LEU A 65 62.68 -2.86 -1.53
C LEU A 65 62.36 -2.10 -0.23
N THR A 66 63.33 -1.34 0.28
CA THR A 66 63.17 -0.49 1.48
C THR A 66 62.14 0.61 1.26
N ASP A 67 62.09 1.20 0.05
CA ASP A 67 61.14 2.26 -0.32
C ASP A 67 59.74 1.71 -0.66
N ALA A 68 59.66 0.49 -1.22
CA ALA A 68 58.39 -0.14 -1.58
C ALA A 68 57.55 -0.55 -0.35
N LYS A 69 58.20 -1.03 0.72
CA LYS A 69 57.51 -1.49 1.93
C LYS A 69 56.62 -0.43 2.59
N PRO A 70 57.10 0.81 2.86
CA PRO A 70 56.24 1.90 3.35
C PRO A 70 55.07 2.23 2.42
N SER A 71 55.26 2.15 1.11
CA SER A 71 54.19 2.44 0.14
C SER A 71 53.06 1.41 0.21
N ILE A 72 53.39 0.12 0.36
CA ILE A 72 52.40 -0.94 0.56
C ILE A 72 51.64 -0.73 1.88
N LYS A 73 52.36 -0.44 2.96
CA LYS A 73 51.74 -0.15 4.28
C LYS A 73 50.82 1.07 4.25
N LYS A 74 51.21 2.14 3.55
CA LYS A 74 50.36 3.32 3.36
C LYS A 74 49.08 3.01 2.58
N THR A 75 49.17 2.12 1.59
CA THR A 75 47.99 1.66 0.84
C THR A 75 47.05 0.88 1.75
N LEU A 76 47.59 -0.02 2.58
CA LEU A 76 46.83 -0.75 3.59
C LEU A 76 46.12 0.18 4.60
N GLU A 77 46.80 1.22 5.08
CA GLU A 77 46.18 2.26 5.94
C GLU A 77 44.99 2.95 5.24
N GLY A 78 45.11 3.22 3.94
CA GLY A 78 44.02 3.79 3.12
C GLY A 78 42.82 2.85 2.99
N LEU A 79 43.07 1.55 2.77
CA LEU A 79 42.02 0.52 2.77
C LEU A 79 41.31 0.46 4.13
N GLN A 80 42.08 0.47 5.22
CA GLN A 80 41.53 0.45 6.57
C GLN A 80 40.66 1.68 6.85
N ALA A 81 41.10 2.87 6.45
CA ALA A 81 40.31 4.10 6.61
C ALA A 81 39.01 4.05 5.80
N THR A 82 39.04 3.50 4.58
CA THR A 82 37.85 3.38 3.72
C THR A 82 36.82 2.42 4.33
N LEU A 83 37.28 1.27 4.84
CA LEU A 83 36.44 0.31 5.57
C LEU A 83 35.82 0.91 6.83
N THR A 84 36.62 1.62 7.65
CA THR A 84 36.13 2.28 8.86
C THR A 84 35.07 3.32 8.54
N ASN A 85 35.28 4.14 7.50
CA ASN A 85 34.32 5.17 7.09
C ASN A 85 33.02 4.56 6.58
N ALA A 86 33.09 3.50 5.76
CA ALA A 86 31.91 2.77 5.31
C ALA A 86 31.18 2.09 6.49
N GLY A 87 31.93 1.59 7.49
CA GLY A 87 31.42 1.06 8.75
C GLY A 87 30.60 2.09 9.54
N ASN A 88 31.14 3.30 9.72
CA ASN A 88 30.51 4.37 10.47
C ASN A 88 29.22 4.88 9.79
N ALA A 89 29.20 4.94 8.46
CA ALA A 89 28.02 5.37 7.70
C ALA A 89 26.77 4.53 7.99
N MET A 90 26.92 3.24 8.31
CA MET A 90 25.79 2.38 8.72
C MET A 90 25.19 2.81 10.07
N SER A 91 26.03 3.26 11.01
CA SER A 91 25.60 3.69 12.35
C SER A 91 24.96 5.08 12.33
N ASP A 92 25.35 5.92 11.37
CA ASP A 92 24.81 7.28 11.19
C ASP A 92 23.38 7.27 10.63
N CYS A 93 22.89 6.14 10.12
CA CYS A 93 21.55 6.03 9.53
C CYS A 93 20.37 6.08 10.53
N GLY A 94 20.59 6.19 11.85
CA GLY A 94 19.50 6.61 12.76
C GLY A 94 19.51 6.14 14.22
N GLY A 95 20.50 6.53 15.02
CA GLY A 95 20.62 6.08 16.41
C GLY A 95 19.88 6.87 17.52
N LEU A 96 19.41 8.11 17.31
CA LEU A 96 18.96 8.95 18.45
C LEU A 96 17.66 9.76 18.30
N GLU A 97 17.08 9.90 17.10
CA GLU A 97 15.90 10.77 16.89
C GLU A 97 14.59 10.05 16.53
N MET A 98 14.62 8.74 16.29
CA MET A 98 13.41 7.97 15.92
C MET A 98 12.66 7.40 17.12
N GLN A 99 12.99 7.83 18.34
CA GLN A 99 12.33 7.38 19.56
C GLN A 99 11.45 8.48 20.17
N ARG A 100 10.16 8.14 20.22
CA ARG A 100 9.02 8.84 20.84
C ARG A 100 8.37 9.91 19.96
N SER A 101 7.04 9.88 19.93
CA SER A 101 6.25 11.07 19.62
C SER A 101 6.84 12.27 20.34
N SER A 102 7.04 13.38 19.61
CA SER A 102 7.58 14.57 20.26
C SER A 102 6.70 14.95 21.44
N THR A 103 7.29 15.35 22.57
CA THR A 103 6.53 15.82 23.74
C THR A 103 5.58 16.97 23.36
N ALA A 104 5.94 17.75 22.34
CA ALA A 104 5.10 18.78 21.74
C ALA A 104 3.85 18.21 21.06
N PHE A 105 3.99 17.15 20.26
CA PHE A 105 2.85 16.44 19.66
C PHE A 105 1.92 15.90 20.73
N GLU A 106 2.44 15.12 21.69
CA GLU A 106 1.61 14.47 22.72
C GLU A 106 0.80 15.49 23.53
N LYS A 107 1.44 16.61 23.89
CA LYS A 107 0.77 17.72 24.59
C LYS A 107 -0.34 18.34 23.75
N ASN A 108 -0.08 18.63 22.48
CA ASN A 108 -1.05 19.27 21.59
C ASN A 108 -2.22 18.33 21.25
N PHE A 109 -1.91 17.06 20.97
CA PHE A 109 -2.89 16.03 20.68
C PHE A 109 -3.83 15.79 21.87
N THR A 110 -3.26 15.61 23.08
CA THR A 110 -4.05 15.41 24.31
C THR A 110 -4.97 16.60 24.59
N ALA A 111 -4.49 17.84 24.38
CA ALA A 111 -5.31 19.03 24.55
C ALA A 111 -6.48 19.09 23.57
N LYS A 112 -6.26 18.74 22.29
CA LYS A 112 -7.32 18.68 21.27
C LYS A 112 -8.34 17.57 21.54
N SER A 113 -7.87 16.39 21.96
CA SER A 113 -8.75 15.27 22.33
C SER A 113 -9.66 15.63 23.51
N ALA A 114 -9.12 16.23 24.56
CA ALA A 114 -9.91 16.72 25.69
C ALA A 114 -10.93 17.79 25.24
N ALA A 115 -10.50 18.77 24.44
CA ALA A 115 -11.37 19.82 23.92
C ALA A 115 -12.52 19.24 23.06
N HIS A 116 -12.25 18.27 22.21
CA HIS A 116 -13.26 17.59 21.40
C HIS A 116 -14.29 16.87 22.27
N LYS A 117 -13.84 16.08 23.26
CA LYS A 117 -14.74 15.35 24.18
C LYS A 117 -15.66 16.30 24.94
N THR A 118 -15.13 17.39 25.50
CA THR A 118 -15.94 18.43 26.14
C THR A 118 -16.90 19.09 25.16
N CYS A 119 -16.45 19.38 23.94
CA CYS A 119 -17.29 19.98 22.91
C CYS A 119 -18.53 19.12 22.60
N ARG A 120 -18.36 17.80 22.44
CA ARG A 120 -19.47 16.87 22.16
C ARG A 120 -20.47 16.77 23.32
N GLN A 121 -20.01 16.92 24.56
CA GLN A 121 -20.91 17.03 25.72
C GLN A 121 -21.77 18.30 25.66
N THR A 122 -21.17 19.45 25.33
CA THR A 122 -21.92 20.70 25.13
C THR A 122 -22.86 20.61 23.93
N GLN A 123 -22.45 19.96 22.83
CA GLN A 123 -23.34 19.69 21.69
C GLN A 123 -24.58 18.90 22.13
N LYS A 124 -24.42 17.87 22.97
CA LYS A 124 -25.57 17.12 23.50
C LYS A 124 -26.49 18.01 24.33
N GLN A 125 -25.96 18.84 25.23
CA GLN A 125 -26.78 19.76 26.04
C GLN A 125 -27.61 20.70 25.16
N ASN A 126 -27.01 21.24 24.08
CA ASN A 126 -27.71 22.12 23.15
C ASN A 126 -28.77 21.36 22.33
N MET A 127 -28.50 20.11 21.96
CA MET A 127 -29.47 19.23 21.29
C MET A 127 -30.66 18.91 22.21
N ASP A 128 -30.41 18.56 23.46
CA ASP A 128 -31.46 18.27 24.45
C ASP A 128 -32.35 19.51 24.67
N ALA A 129 -31.75 20.71 24.72
CA ALA A 129 -32.49 21.98 24.77
C ALA A 129 -33.33 22.24 23.50
N GLN A 130 -32.79 21.95 22.31
CA GLN A 130 -33.53 22.09 21.05
C GLN A 130 -34.70 21.10 20.97
N ASN A 131 -34.50 19.83 21.36
CA ASN A 131 -35.55 18.82 21.40
C ASN A 131 -36.67 19.19 22.40
N THR A 132 -36.29 19.73 23.56
CA THR A 132 -37.23 20.25 24.56
C THR A 132 -38.04 21.40 23.97
N CYS A 133 -37.39 22.40 23.36
CA CYS A 133 -38.07 23.52 22.73
C CYS A 133 -39.03 23.05 21.62
N GLN A 134 -38.62 22.09 20.78
CA GLN A 134 -39.48 21.57 19.72
C GLN A 134 -40.72 20.84 20.28
N THR A 135 -40.59 20.19 21.43
CA THR A 135 -41.71 19.54 22.12
C THR A 135 -42.68 20.57 22.70
N GLU A 136 -42.16 21.64 23.30
CA GLU A 136 -42.94 22.76 23.79
C GLU A 136 -43.63 23.51 22.64
N LEU A 137 -42.95 23.73 21.52
CA LEU A 137 -43.50 24.36 20.31
C LEU A 137 -44.70 23.57 19.77
N LYS A 138 -44.60 22.25 19.71
CA LYS A 138 -45.72 21.37 19.33
C LYS A 138 -46.91 21.53 20.29
N THR A 139 -46.62 21.62 21.58
CA THR A 139 -47.63 21.80 22.63
C THR A 139 -48.37 23.14 22.47
N VAL A 140 -47.65 24.26 22.38
CA VAL A 140 -48.27 25.59 22.20
C VAL A 140 -48.99 25.72 20.85
N THR A 141 -48.49 25.07 19.80
CA THR A 141 -49.18 24.99 18.50
C THR A 141 -50.54 24.30 18.65
N SER A 142 -50.57 23.15 19.35
CA SER A 142 -51.81 22.42 19.61
C SER A 142 -52.78 23.23 20.46
N THR A 143 -52.30 23.90 21.52
CA THR A 143 -53.12 24.75 22.40
C THR A 143 -53.71 25.93 21.63
N ALA A 144 -52.92 26.61 20.80
CA ALA A 144 -53.41 27.70 19.95
C ALA A 144 -54.49 27.22 18.99
N LYS A 145 -54.27 26.07 18.34
CA LYS A 145 -55.26 25.45 17.45
C LYS A 145 -56.58 25.16 18.18
N THR A 146 -56.53 24.36 19.26
CA THR A 146 -57.76 23.91 19.95
C THR A 146 -58.53 25.07 20.57
N THR A 147 -57.84 26.04 21.15
CA THR A 147 -58.48 27.21 21.80
C THR A 147 -59.15 28.12 20.76
N CYS A 148 -58.50 28.34 19.61
CA CYS A 148 -59.07 29.16 18.55
C CYS A 148 -60.19 28.43 17.78
N GLU A 149 -60.10 27.11 17.58
CA GLU A 149 -61.19 26.31 17.01
C GLU A 149 -62.44 26.31 17.90
N ALA A 150 -62.26 26.29 19.23
CA ALA A 150 -63.36 26.42 20.19
C ALA A 150 -64.05 27.78 20.09
N LEU A 151 -63.27 28.88 19.94
CA LEU A 151 -63.81 30.22 19.69
C LEU A 151 -64.64 30.26 18.40
N GLU A 152 -64.10 29.76 17.29
CA GLU A 152 -64.82 29.72 16.01
C GLU A 152 -66.11 28.90 16.08
N THR A 153 -66.08 27.80 16.82
CA THR A 153 -67.26 26.94 17.03
C THR A 153 -68.33 27.67 17.84
N LEU A 154 -67.94 28.39 18.89
CA LEU A 154 -68.86 29.21 19.66
C LEU A 154 -69.45 30.35 18.80
N GLU A 155 -68.64 31.03 18.00
CA GLU A 155 -69.11 32.07 17.09
C GLU A 155 -70.15 31.53 16.10
N LYS A 156 -69.88 30.39 15.45
CA LYS A 156 -70.81 29.73 14.52
C LYS A 156 -72.13 29.37 15.20
N THR A 157 -72.06 28.75 16.38
CA THR A 157 -73.26 28.32 17.13
C THR A 157 -74.10 29.49 17.60
N MET A 158 -73.49 30.59 18.05
CA MET A 158 -74.20 31.80 18.46
C MET A 158 -75.00 32.42 17.31
N TYR A 159 -74.48 32.42 16.08
CA TYR A 159 -75.21 32.93 14.90
C TYR A 159 -76.30 31.98 14.40
N SER A 160 -76.19 30.68 14.66
CA SER A 160 -77.13 29.65 14.17
C SER A 160 -78.21 29.25 15.17
N ALA A 161 -78.19 29.77 16.40
CA ALA A 161 -79.14 29.41 17.46
C ALA A 161 -80.56 29.95 17.19
N LYS A 162 -81.30 29.30 16.29
CA LYS A 162 -82.74 29.56 16.08
C LYS A 162 -83.61 29.06 17.24
N ASP A 163 -83.21 27.96 17.87
CA ASP A 163 -84.03 27.25 18.86
C ASP A 163 -84.02 27.89 20.27
N SER A 164 -83.08 28.81 20.55
CA SER A 164 -82.99 29.45 21.87
C SER A 164 -84.12 30.43 22.15
N CYS A 165 -84.80 30.92 21.11
CA CYS A 165 -85.88 31.92 21.18
C CYS A 165 -87.29 31.29 21.22
N GLU A 166 -87.40 29.97 21.37
CA GLU A 166 -88.71 29.33 21.51
C GLU A 166 -89.28 29.52 22.92
N VAL A 167 -90.57 29.81 23.00
CA VAL A 167 -91.33 29.87 24.26
C VAL A 167 -91.65 28.43 24.68
N LYS A 168 -91.24 28.05 25.90
CA LYS A 168 -91.51 26.70 26.40
C LYS A 168 -92.98 26.57 26.82
N SER A 169 -93.55 25.38 26.66
CA SER A 169 -94.95 25.11 27.05
C SER A 169 -95.16 25.38 28.54
N GLY A 170 -96.03 26.35 28.85
CA GLY A 170 -96.36 26.76 30.22
C GLY A 170 -95.43 27.82 30.84
N GLU A 171 -94.49 28.38 30.07
CA GLU A 171 -93.56 29.43 30.53
C GLU A 171 -94.23 30.82 30.57
N ALA A 172 -94.05 31.56 31.67
CA ALA A 172 -94.55 32.93 31.79
C ALA A 172 -93.71 33.92 30.97
N PHE A 173 -94.31 35.04 30.57
CA PHE A 173 -93.66 36.06 29.73
C PHE A 173 -92.36 36.62 30.35
N GLU A 174 -92.36 36.89 31.65
CA GLU A 174 -91.17 37.39 32.37
C GLU A 174 -90.07 36.32 32.45
N ASP A 175 -90.43 35.06 32.73
CA ASP A 175 -89.48 33.93 32.82
C ASP A 175 -88.80 33.64 31.47
N TYR A 176 -89.54 33.72 30.37
CA TYR A 176 -89.01 33.60 29.02
C TYR A 176 -87.91 34.63 28.74
N HIS A 177 -88.17 35.91 29.04
CA HIS A 177 -87.19 36.98 28.82
C HIS A 177 -85.99 36.88 29.78
N ALA A 178 -86.22 36.51 31.05
CA ALA A 178 -85.15 36.30 32.01
C ALA A 178 -84.18 35.20 31.56
N ARG A 179 -84.70 34.05 31.10
CA ARG A 179 -83.90 32.94 30.54
C ARG A 179 -83.05 33.36 29.34
N LEU A 180 -83.62 34.16 28.43
CA LEU A 180 -82.89 34.64 27.25
C LEU A 180 -81.74 35.58 27.63
N ILE A 181 -81.98 36.48 28.57
CA ILE A 181 -80.96 37.39 29.10
C ILE A 181 -79.83 36.58 29.73
N GLU A 182 -80.16 35.61 30.58
CA GLU A 182 -79.18 34.75 31.26
C GLU A 182 -78.35 33.92 30.26
N ALA A 183 -79.00 33.28 29.29
CA ALA A 183 -78.32 32.49 28.25
C ALA A 183 -77.38 33.35 27.39
N SER A 184 -77.80 34.57 27.05
CA SER A 184 -76.99 35.52 26.28
C SER A 184 -75.78 36.01 27.08
N GLN A 185 -75.99 36.34 28.37
CA GLN A 185 -74.91 36.75 29.27
C GLN A 185 -73.87 35.64 29.45
N LYS A 186 -74.31 34.38 29.63
CA LYS A 186 -73.43 33.22 29.74
C LYS A 186 -72.61 32.99 28.46
N SER A 187 -73.26 33.08 27.29
CA SER A 187 -72.58 32.92 26.00
C SER A 187 -71.56 34.03 25.75
N LEU A 188 -71.90 35.28 26.10
CA LEU A 188 -70.98 36.42 26.00
C LEU A 188 -69.77 36.27 26.94
N ALA A 189 -69.99 35.75 28.15
CA ALA A 189 -68.90 35.48 29.10
C ALA A 189 -67.94 34.41 28.54
N GLU A 190 -68.46 33.31 28.01
CA GLU A 190 -67.65 32.25 27.39
C GLU A 190 -66.92 32.76 26.13
N TYR A 191 -67.59 33.56 25.31
CA TYR A 191 -66.96 34.20 24.14
C TYR A 191 -65.76 35.05 24.53
N LYS A 192 -65.88 35.92 25.54
CA LYS A 192 -64.77 36.76 26.00
C LYS A 192 -63.60 35.92 26.50
N LYS A 193 -63.88 34.86 27.26
CA LYS A 193 -62.88 33.93 27.77
C LYS A 193 -62.14 33.20 26.64
N LEU A 194 -62.86 32.64 25.65
CA LEU A 194 -62.25 31.95 24.51
C LEU A 194 -61.47 32.92 23.61
N LYS A 195 -61.95 34.15 23.44
CA LYS A 195 -61.27 35.20 22.68
C LYS A 195 -59.93 35.57 23.31
N GLU A 196 -59.92 35.81 24.62
CA GLU A 196 -58.71 36.08 25.38
C GLU A 196 -57.76 34.88 25.35
N GLY A 197 -58.27 33.66 25.58
CA GLY A 197 -57.48 32.43 25.50
C GLY A 197 -56.81 32.22 24.14
N CYS A 198 -57.55 32.40 23.04
CA CYS A 198 -57.00 32.28 21.68
C CYS A 198 -55.94 33.35 21.40
N ALA A 199 -56.13 34.59 21.86
CA ALA A 199 -55.15 35.66 21.71
C ALA A 199 -53.85 35.35 22.49
N THR A 200 -53.96 34.88 23.74
CA THR A 200 -52.81 34.49 24.56
C THR A 200 -52.04 33.31 23.94
N ALA A 201 -52.75 32.26 23.52
CA ALA A 201 -52.10 31.09 22.91
C ALA A 201 -51.42 31.42 21.57
N LYS A 202 -51.98 32.33 20.78
CA LYS A 202 -51.33 32.84 19.56
C LYS A 202 -50.04 33.59 19.88
N LYS A 203 -50.05 34.45 20.91
CA LYS A 203 -48.86 35.17 21.35
C LYS A 203 -47.77 34.22 21.84
N GLU A 204 -48.11 33.22 22.66
CA GLU A 204 -47.16 32.20 23.11
C GLU A 204 -46.53 31.44 21.93
N LEU A 205 -47.33 31.11 20.90
CA LEU A 205 -46.83 30.48 19.67
C LEU A 205 -45.87 31.41 18.90
N GLU A 206 -46.22 32.69 18.76
CA GLU A 206 -45.40 33.71 18.11
C GLU A 206 -44.06 33.91 18.82
N ASP A 207 -44.05 33.90 20.16
CA ASP A 207 -42.85 34.06 20.98
C ASP A 207 -41.97 32.78 20.96
N LYS A 208 -42.59 31.59 20.95
CA LYS A 208 -41.86 30.32 21.04
C LYS A 208 -41.12 29.92 19.76
N GLY A 209 -41.63 30.32 18.59
CA GLY A 209 -41.00 30.02 17.30
C GLY A 209 -39.56 30.54 17.17
N PRO A 210 -39.30 31.84 17.40
CA PRO A 210 -37.96 32.42 17.41
C PRO A 210 -37.04 31.79 18.46
N GLU A 211 -37.54 31.48 19.65
CA GLU A 211 -36.78 30.81 20.71
C GLU A 211 -36.22 29.46 20.23
N CYS A 212 -37.06 28.62 19.63
CA CYS A 212 -36.61 27.32 19.09
C CYS A 212 -35.68 27.47 17.88
N THR A 213 -35.83 28.53 17.10
CA THR A 213 -34.90 28.86 16.00
C THR A 213 -33.51 29.19 16.55
N VAL A 214 -33.42 29.95 17.65
CA VAL A 214 -32.16 30.25 18.33
C VAL A 214 -31.53 28.97 18.93
N ALA A 215 -32.35 28.11 19.56
CA ALA A 215 -31.87 26.84 20.10
C ALA A 215 -31.30 25.92 19.01
N LEU A 216 -31.98 25.81 17.86
CA LEU A 216 -31.49 25.05 16.70
C LEU A 216 -30.15 25.60 16.20
N LYS A 217 -30.06 26.91 15.97
CA LYS A 217 -28.82 27.53 15.50
C LYS A 217 -27.66 27.34 16.48
N THR A 218 -27.95 27.38 17.79
CA THR A 218 -26.96 27.16 18.85
C THR A 218 -26.44 25.72 18.83
N TYR A 219 -27.32 24.74 18.65
CA TYR A 219 -26.94 23.34 18.44
C TYR A 219 -26.09 23.15 17.17
N GLU A 220 -26.54 23.66 16.02
CA GLU A 220 -25.84 23.51 14.73
C GLU A 220 -24.45 24.15 14.76
N THR A 221 -24.35 25.36 15.32
CA THR A 221 -23.07 26.07 15.50
C THR A 221 -22.13 25.26 16.40
N GLN A 222 -22.65 24.70 17.49
CA GLN A 222 -21.85 23.87 18.39
C GLN A 222 -21.38 22.59 17.70
N LYS A 223 -22.26 21.92 16.93
CA LYS A 223 -21.90 20.74 16.14
C LYS A 223 -20.76 21.06 15.16
N HIS A 224 -20.89 22.15 14.40
CA HIS A 224 -19.85 22.57 13.46
C HIS A 224 -18.51 22.85 14.17
N ASN A 225 -18.55 23.51 15.34
CA ASN A 225 -17.33 23.75 16.12
C ASN A 225 -16.68 22.45 16.58
N CYS A 226 -17.45 21.47 17.05
CA CYS A 226 -16.91 20.18 17.48
C CYS A 226 -16.33 19.39 16.31
N ASP A 227 -17.00 19.42 15.15
CA ASP A 227 -16.51 18.83 13.91
C ASP A 227 -15.16 19.45 13.50
N SER A 228 -15.02 20.78 13.59
CA SER A 228 -13.75 21.48 13.29
C SER A 228 -12.62 21.15 14.27
N VAL A 229 -12.93 21.02 15.56
CA VAL A 229 -11.94 20.59 16.58
C VAL A 229 -11.47 19.16 16.29
N GLN A 230 -12.38 18.28 15.89
CA GLN A 230 -12.06 16.92 15.48
C GLN A 230 -11.17 16.91 14.24
N ASP A 231 -11.52 17.66 13.19
CA ASP A 231 -10.72 17.73 11.95
C ASP A 231 -9.27 18.18 12.23
N ALA A 232 -9.09 19.14 13.13
CA ALA A 232 -7.77 19.61 13.54
C ALA A 232 -6.99 18.57 14.39
N MET A 233 -7.69 17.74 15.17
CA MET A 233 -7.10 16.65 15.94
C MET A 233 -6.70 15.49 15.04
N ASP A 234 -7.59 15.10 14.12
CA ASP A 234 -7.39 14.04 13.14
C ASP A 234 -6.20 14.39 12.21
N SER A 235 -6.16 15.61 11.68
CA SER A 235 -5.07 16.10 10.82
C SER A 235 -3.71 16.13 11.52
N LEU A 236 -3.68 16.51 12.81
CA LEU A 236 -2.46 16.50 13.60
C LEU A 236 -1.92 15.07 13.79
N SER A 237 -2.81 14.12 14.10
CA SER A 237 -2.45 12.70 14.21
C SER A 237 -1.92 12.14 12.88
N CYS A 238 -2.59 12.44 11.76
CA CYS A 238 -2.15 12.01 10.44
C CYS A 238 -0.78 12.57 10.07
N SER A 239 -0.56 13.88 10.25
CA SER A 239 0.72 14.51 9.91
C SER A 239 1.89 13.90 10.71
N HIS A 240 1.64 13.56 11.98
CA HIS A 240 2.65 12.91 12.83
C HIS A 240 2.94 11.47 12.38
N TYR A 241 1.89 10.72 12.01
CA TYR A 241 2.03 9.37 11.47
C TYR A 241 2.82 9.35 10.15
N GLU A 242 2.46 10.22 9.21
CA GLU A 242 3.12 10.34 7.90
C GLU A 242 4.59 10.75 8.06
N ALA A 243 4.88 11.73 8.92
CA ALA A 243 6.24 12.16 9.20
C ALA A 243 7.08 11.04 9.85
N ALA A 244 6.50 10.24 10.74
CA ALA A 244 7.18 9.10 11.35
C ALA A 244 7.45 7.99 10.31
N THR A 245 6.48 7.69 9.45
CA THR A 245 6.58 6.68 8.39
C THR A 245 7.67 7.04 7.39
N SER A 246 7.63 8.26 6.84
CA SER A 246 8.64 8.74 5.87
C SER A 246 10.06 8.73 6.44
N LYS A 247 10.23 9.12 7.71
CA LYS A 247 11.55 9.05 8.38
C LYS A 247 12.03 7.61 8.56
N CYS A 248 11.12 6.68 8.87
CA CYS A 248 11.46 5.28 8.97
C CYS A 248 11.91 4.68 7.64
N GLU A 249 11.21 4.97 6.56
CA GLU A 249 11.60 4.54 5.20
C GLU A 249 12.95 5.11 4.79
N ALA A 250 13.17 6.40 5.06
CA ALA A 250 14.43 7.06 4.77
C ALA A 250 15.60 6.45 5.56
N SER A 251 15.40 6.15 6.85
CA SER A 251 16.40 5.47 7.69
C SER A 251 16.68 4.05 7.20
N GLY A 252 15.63 3.29 6.86
CA GLY A 252 15.76 1.95 6.29
C GLY A 252 16.56 1.96 4.98
N THR A 253 16.22 2.87 4.06
CA THR A 253 16.91 3.05 2.78
C THR A 253 18.36 3.51 2.96
N CYS A 254 18.62 4.42 3.91
CA CYS A 254 19.98 4.83 4.26
C CYS A 254 20.81 3.63 4.68
N TYR A 255 20.27 2.84 5.62
CA TYR A 255 20.95 1.67 6.16
C TYR A 255 21.25 0.64 5.07
N ASP A 256 20.25 0.30 4.23
CA ASP A 256 20.41 -0.69 3.17
C ASP A 256 21.49 -0.25 2.15
N LYS A 257 21.52 1.04 1.80
CA LYS A 257 22.56 1.62 0.94
C LYS A 257 23.94 1.60 1.61
N ALA A 258 24.01 1.91 2.90
CA ALA A 258 25.27 1.91 3.64
C ALA A 258 25.86 0.50 3.77
N VAL A 259 25.01 -0.51 4.01
CA VAL A 259 25.42 -1.92 4.02
C VAL A 259 25.95 -2.35 2.65
N SER A 260 25.20 -2.08 1.57
CA SER A 260 25.63 -2.43 0.21
C SER A 260 26.97 -1.76 -0.16
N ASN A 261 27.16 -0.50 0.24
CA ASN A 261 28.43 0.20 0.05
C ASN A 261 29.56 -0.44 0.87
N TYR A 262 29.31 -0.82 2.14
CA TYR A 262 30.29 -1.49 2.99
C TYR A 262 30.72 -2.85 2.39
N GLU A 263 29.78 -3.67 1.92
CA GLU A 263 30.07 -4.97 1.29
C GLU A 263 30.89 -4.82 0.01
N SER A 264 30.61 -3.81 -0.80
CA SER A 264 31.39 -3.46 -2.00
C SER A 264 32.81 -3.01 -1.65
N VAL A 265 32.96 -2.12 -0.66
CA VAL A 265 34.26 -1.67 -0.14
C VAL A 265 35.04 -2.84 0.47
N GLN A 266 34.38 -3.76 1.18
CA GLN A 266 34.98 -4.95 1.74
C GLN A 266 35.53 -5.87 0.66
N THR A 267 34.74 -6.16 -0.36
CA THR A 267 35.14 -7.03 -1.48
C THR A 267 36.35 -6.44 -2.23
N SER A 268 36.30 -5.15 -2.56
CA SER A 268 37.42 -4.46 -3.23
C SER A 268 38.67 -4.38 -2.36
N SER A 269 38.52 -4.10 -1.06
CA SER A 269 39.65 -4.03 -0.12
C SER A 269 40.32 -5.39 0.10
N LEU A 270 39.55 -6.48 0.13
CA LEU A 270 40.11 -7.84 0.22
C LEU A 270 40.86 -8.25 -1.06
N THR A 271 40.36 -7.84 -2.23
CA THR A 271 41.03 -8.07 -3.52
C THR A 271 42.36 -7.32 -3.60
N GLU A 272 42.36 -6.05 -3.18
CA GLU A 272 43.59 -5.25 -3.14
C GLU A 272 44.56 -5.80 -2.09
N LEU A 273 44.08 -6.22 -0.92
CA LEU A 273 44.92 -6.85 0.11
C LEU A 273 45.61 -8.11 -0.39
N ASP A 274 44.93 -8.97 -1.15
CA ASP A 274 45.56 -10.15 -1.76
C ASP A 274 46.69 -9.77 -2.72
N SER A 275 46.49 -8.71 -3.52
CA SER A 275 47.50 -8.17 -4.41
C SER A 275 48.70 -7.61 -3.63
N LEU A 276 48.46 -6.81 -2.59
CA LEU A 276 49.51 -6.29 -1.71
C LEU A 276 50.27 -7.41 -0.99
N LYS A 277 49.60 -8.48 -0.57
CA LYS A 277 50.24 -9.66 0.03
C LYS A 277 51.11 -10.40 -0.97
N LYS A 278 50.71 -10.52 -2.24
CA LYS A 278 51.56 -11.07 -3.31
C LYS A 278 52.81 -10.24 -3.52
N GLU A 279 52.69 -8.92 -3.61
CA GLU A 279 53.83 -8.01 -3.70
C GLU A 279 54.76 -8.12 -2.47
N TRP A 280 54.19 -8.18 -1.27
CA TRP A 280 54.95 -8.31 -0.02
C TRP A 280 55.71 -9.63 0.06
N ARG A 281 55.09 -10.76 -0.34
CA ARG A 281 55.76 -12.06 -0.42
C ARG A 281 56.97 -12.00 -1.36
N ALA A 282 56.84 -11.35 -2.52
CA ALA A 282 57.96 -11.16 -3.45
C ALA A 282 59.08 -10.31 -2.84
N ILE A 283 58.75 -9.21 -2.15
CA ILE A 283 59.73 -8.39 -1.43
C ILE A 283 60.48 -9.22 -0.37
N LEU A 284 59.77 -10.00 0.45
CA LEU A 284 60.38 -10.85 1.47
C LEU A 284 61.31 -11.92 0.88
N ARG A 285 60.95 -12.53 -0.26
CA ARG A 285 61.82 -13.47 -0.99
C ARG A 285 63.06 -12.76 -1.53
N MET A 286 62.90 -11.60 -2.16
CA MET A 286 64.03 -10.81 -2.66
C MET A 286 64.98 -10.38 -1.54
N GLU A 287 64.48 -10.00 -0.36
CA GLU A 287 65.32 -9.71 0.79
C GLU A 287 66.09 -10.94 1.29
N CYS A 288 65.46 -12.11 1.32
CA CYS A 288 66.14 -13.37 1.65
C CYS A 288 67.29 -13.63 0.66
N ILE A 289 67.01 -13.50 -0.64
CA ILE A 289 67.99 -13.70 -1.71
C ILE A 289 69.14 -12.69 -1.62
N ILE A 290 68.86 -11.42 -1.29
CA ILE A 290 69.90 -10.39 -1.10
C ILE A 290 70.79 -10.72 0.10
N GLN A 291 70.24 -11.27 1.18
CA GLN A 291 71.05 -11.65 2.35
C GLN A 291 72.04 -12.79 2.07
N VAL A 292 71.79 -13.61 1.03
CA VAL A 292 72.72 -14.67 0.59
C VAL A 292 74.08 -14.11 0.17
N PHE A 293 74.17 -12.85 -0.25
CA PHE A 293 75.45 -12.20 -0.59
C PHE A 293 76.43 -12.10 0.57
N ASN A 294 75.95 -12.25 1.81
CA ASN A 294 76.79 -12.24 3.00
C ASN A 294 77.32 -13.63 3.37
N LEU A 295 76.96 -14.67 2.62
CA LEU A 295 77.41 -16.06 2.84
C LEU A 295 78.66 -16.41 2.02
N GLU A 296 79.39 -17.44 2.46
CA GLU A 296 80.52 -18.01 1.71
C GLU A 296 80.08 -18.56 0.34
N GLU A 297 80.92 -18.44 -0.69
CA GLU A 297 80.60 -18.78 -2.09
C GLU A 297 80.01 -20.19 -2.24
N SER A 298 80.52 -21.16 -1.50
CA SER A 298 80.08 -22.56 -1.50
C SER A 298 78.66 -22.78 -0.98
N GLN A 299 78.09 -21.82 -0.24
CA GLN A 299 76.77 -21.93 0.41
C GLN A 299 75.68 -21.14 -0.34
N ARG A 300 76.06 -20.30 -1.31
CA ARG A 300 75.13 -19.35 -1.96
C ARG A 300 74.05 -20.04 -2.79
N ALA A 301 74.41 -21.06 -3.57
CA ALA A 301 73.46 -21.74 -4.47
C ALA A 301 72.32 -22.42 -3.69
N SER A 302 72.64 -23.20 -2.66
CA SER A 302 71.62 -23.86 -1.82
C SER A 302 70.82 -22.87 -0.98
N ALA A 303 71.41 -21.76 -0.56
CA ALA A 303 70.71 -20.70 0.17
C ALA A 303 69.71 -19.94 -0.72
N ILE A 304 70.02 -19.70 -2.01
CA ILE A 304 69.09 -19.11 -2.98
C ILE A 304 67.88 -20.03 -3.17
N ASP A 305 68.09 -21.32 -3.42
CA ASP A 305 66.99 -22.28 -3.62
C ASP A 305 66.11 -22.39 -2.36
N SER A 306 66.73 -22.33 -1.17
CA SER A 306 66.01 -22.27 0.11
C SER A 306 65.16 -21.00 0.25
N CYS A 307 65.67 -19.85 -0.17
CA CYS A 307 64.90 -18.60 -0.18
C CYS A 307 63.71 -18.64 -1.16
N GLN A 308 63.89 -19.24 -2.34
CA GLN A 308 62.82 -19.39 -3.34
C GLN A 308 61.71 -20.36 -2.87
N ALA A 309 62.09 -21.46 -2.20
CA ALA A 309 61.16 -22.46 -1.70
C ALA A 309 60.43 -22.04 -0.39
N LYS A 310 60.87 -20.96 0.25
CA LYS A 310 60.33 -20.52 1.53
C LYS A 310 58.94 -19.91 1.36
N ASP A 311 57.95 -20.49 2.06
CA ASP A 311 56.62 -19.89 2.14
C ASP A 311 56.68 -18.60 2.97
N MET A 312 56.37 -17.48 2.33
CA MET A 312 56.32 -16.15 2.95
C MET A 312 54.90 -15.75 3.37
N SER A 313 53.90 -16.62 3.19
CA SER A 313 52.49 -16.28 3.38
C SER A 313 52.16 -15.90 4.82
N GLY A 314 52.57 -16.71 5.79
CA GLY A 314 52.31 -16.40 7.21
C GLY A 314 52.93 -15.07 7.67
N ARG A 315 54.08 -14.69 7.09
CA ARG A 315 54.71 -13.40 7.38
C ARG A 315 53.99 -12.24 6.69
N ALA A 316 53.57 -12.40 5.43
CA ALA A 316 52.78 -11.40 4.73
C ALA A 316 51.41 -11.17 5.39
N ASP A 317 50.76 -12.22 5.88
CA ASP A 317 49.50 -12.12 6.62
C ASP A 317 49.67 -11.37 7.96
N SER A 318 50.77 -11.61 8.66
CA SER A 318 51.08 -10.92 9.92
C SER A 318 51.53 -9.46 9.71
N ASP A 319 52.25 -9.16 8.63
CA ASP A 319 52.80 -7.83 8.37
C ASP A 319 51.75 -6.87 7.76
N LEU A 320 50.71 -7.42 7.14
CA LEU A 320 49.63 -6.67 6.48
C LEU A 320 48.23 -7.03 7.02
N PRO A 321 47.92 -6.70 8.29
CA PRO A 321 46.60 -6.94 8.87
C PRO A 321 45.55 -5.96 8.32
N LEU A 322 44.36 -6.46 8.00
CA LEU A 322 43.18 -5.64 7.66
C LEU A 322 42.02 -6.03 8.57
N GLN A 323 41.45 -5.05 9.28
CA GLN A 323 40.34 -5.25 10.20
C GLN A 323 39.01 -4.96 9.51
N LEU A 324 38.09 -5.92 9.60
CA LEU A 324 36.73 -5.81 9.09
C LEU A 324 35.78 -5.44 10.23
N SER A 325 34.96 -4.42 10.02
CA SER A 325 33.89 -4.06 10.95
C SER A 325 32.75 -5.07 10.89
N THR A 326 32.12 -5.34 12.04
CA THR A 326 30.84 -6.07 12.08
C THR A 326 29.73 -5.17 11.56
N ILE A 327 28.88 -5.70 10.69
CA ILE A 327 27.67 -4.99 10.24
C ILE A 327 26.75 -4.82 11.46
N PRO A 328 26.40 -3.59 11.86
CA PRO A 328 25.49 -3.36 12.99
C PRO A 328 24.08 -3.88 12.65
N ASN A 329 23.18 -4.00 13.63
CA ASN A 329 21.78 -4.34 13.32
C ASN A 329 21.06 -3.16 12.67
N LYS A 330 20.11 -3.44 11.79
CA LYS A 330 19.23 -2.42 11.20
C LYS A 330 18.47 -1.67 12.32
N PRO A 331 18.45 -0.33 12.31
CA PRO A 331 17.71 0.45 13.31
C PRO A 331 16.24 0.03 13.38
N THR A 332 15.71 -0.12 14.59
CA THR A 332 14.29 -0.42 14.80
C THR A 332 13.47 0.85 14.61
N CYS A 333 12.58 0.85 13.62
CA CYS A 333 11.59 1.91 13.41
C CYS A 333 10.42 1.76 14.39
N HIS A 334 9.94 2.89 14.94
CA HIS A 334 8.67 2.96 15.67
C HIS A 334 7.74 3.97 14.99
N VAL A 335 6.77 3.48 14.22
CA VAL A 335 5.66 4.28 13.72
C VAL A 335 4.52 4.25 14.75
N PRO A 336 3.88 5.38 15.08
CA PRO A 336 2.71 5.39 15.96
C PRO A 336 1.58 4.51 15.41
N ALA A 337 1.16 3.49 16.17
CA ALA A 337 0.09 2.58 15.74
C ALA A 337 -1.31 3.25 15.72
N ASN A 338 -1.51 4.27 16.55
CA ASN A 338 -2.81 4.94 16.73
C ASN A 338 -2.92 6.20 15.85
N LYS A 339 -2.88 6.04 14.53
CA LYS A 339 -3.20 7.11 13.58
C LYS A 339 -4.70 7.39 13.54
N ALA A 340 -5.09 8.61 13.15
CA ALA A 340 -6.50 8.92 12.93
C ALA A 340 -7.16 7.90 11.98
N GLY A 341 -8.40 7.52 12.29
CA GLY A 341 -9.16 6.51 11.56
C GLY A 341 -8.84 5.05 11.95
N SER A 342 -7.76 4.77 12.68
CA SER A 342 -7.48 3.41 13.16
C SER A 342 -8.41 3.01 14.32
N ALA A 343 -8.62 1.71 14.52
CA ALA A 343 -9.46 1.19 15.61
C ALA A 343 -8.97 1.67 16.99
N GLY A 344 -7.65 1.62 17.25
CA GLY A 344 -7.08 2.10 18.50
C GLY A 344 -7.25 3.60 18.72
N TYR A 345 -7.21 4.40 17.64
CA TYR A 345 -7.49 5.83 17.70
C TYR A 345 -8.96 6.13 18.03
N VAL A 346 -9.88 5.45 17.36
CA VAL A 346 -11.33 5.57 17.58
C VAL A 346 -11.66 5.19 19.01
N GLN A 347 -11.12 4.07 19.51
CA GLN A 347 -11.31 3.65 20.89
C GLN A 347 -10.81 4.71 21.88
N ALA A 348 -9.57 5.17 21.76
CA ALA A 348 -9.01 6.13 22.72
C ALA A 348 -9.72 7.50 22.74
N ASN A 349 -10.19 7.96 21.58
CA ASN A 349 -10.66 9.34 21.41
C ASN A 349 -12.18 9.50 21.30
N PHE A 350 -12.89 8.47 20.85
CA PHE A 350 -14.34 8.54 20.57
C PHE A 350 -15.18 7.60 21.44
N GLU A 351 -14.57 6.64 22.14
CA GLU A 351 -15.28 5.84 23.14
C GLU A 351 -15.80 6.74 24.28
N GLY A 352 -17.06 6.56 24.65
CA GLY A 352 -17.74 7.35 25.68
C GLY A 352 -18.29 8.70 25.21
N LEU A 353 -18.23 9.01 23.91
CA LEU A 353 -18.99 10.14 23.37
C LEU A 353 -20.50 9.88 23.49
N PRO A 354 -21.32 10.94 23.70
CA PRO A 354 -22.77 10.76 23.78
C PRO A 354 -23.34 10.18 22.47
N ALA A 355 -24.22 9.18 22.56
CA ALA A 355 -24.76 8.48 21.40
C ALA A 355 -25.43 9.42 20.37
N ASP A 356 -26.10 10.47 20.85
CA ASP A 356 -26.79 11.46 20.01
C ASP A 356 -25.87 12.58 19.49
N SER A 357 -24.60 12.60 19.93
CA SER A 357 -23.55 13.52 19.48
C SER A 357 -22.28 12.74 19.14
N PRO A 358 -22.33 11.82 18.14
CA PRO A 358 -21.20 10.98 17.79
C PRO A 358 -20.06 11.79 17.17
N ALA A 359 -18.87 11.17 17.09
CA ALA A 359 -17.78 11.70 16.29
C ALA A 359 -18.17 11.80 14.81
N LYS A 360 -17.61 12.80 14.13
CA LYS A 360 -17.68 12.93 12.66
C LYS A 360 -16.85 11.82 12.01
N ALA A 361 -17.21 11.39 10.81
CA ALA A 361 -16.33 10.55 10.00
C ALA A 361 -14.98 11.27 9.75
N CYS A 362 -13.87 10.56 9.89
CA CYS A 362 -12.56 11.16 9.72
C CYS A 362 -12.28 11.48 8.24
N VAL A 363 -11.88 12.72 7.95
CA VAL A 363 -11.56 13.20 6.59
C VAL A 363 -10.08 13.50 6.37
N ALA A 364 -9.23 13.29 7.38
CA ALA A 364 -7.80 13.54 7.27
C ALA A 364 -7.12 12.51 6.33
N SER A 365 -6.00 12.88 5.72
CA SER A 365 -5.29 12.09 4.70
C SER A 365 -5.05 10.63 5.11
N CYS A 366 -4.66 10.39 6.35
CA CYS A 366 -4.39 9.04 6.84
C CYS A 366 -5.66 8.22 7.18
N CYS A 367 -6.82 8.87 7.22
CA CYS A 367 -8.15 8.26 7.34
C CYS A 367 -8.82 8.03 5.97
N GLN A 368 -8.40 8.79 4.96
CA GLN A 368 -8.80 8.58 3.59
C GLN A 368 -8.14 7.27 3.11
N GLN A 369 -8.73 6.12 3.46
CA GLN A 369 -8.72 5.02 2.50
C GLN A 369 -9.32 5.60 1.22
N SER A 370 -8.55 5.57 0.12
CA SER A 370 -8.83 6.25 -1.14
C SER A 370 -10.34 6.35 -1.42
N SER A 371 -10.92 7.52 -1.14
CA SER A 371 -12.31 7.82 -1.44
C SER A 371 -12.42 8.18 -2.92
N GLY A 372 -13.44 7.66 -3.58
CA GLY A 372 -13.58 7.70 -5.04
C GLY A 372 -12.58 6.78 -5.77
N THR A 373 -12.26 7.13 -7.00
CA THR A 373 -11.31 6.39 -7.85
C THR A 373 -9.91 7.01 -7.84
N SER A 374 -9.52 7.60 -6.70
CA SER A 374 -8.29 8.38 -6.55
C SER A 374 -7.03 7.54 -6.80
N GLY A 375 -6.22 7.98 -7.76
CA GLY A 375 -5.01 7.28 -8.23
C GLY A 375 -5.17 6.57 -9.56
N LEU A 376 -6.39 6.48 -10.10
CA LEU A 376 -6.62 6.10 -11.49
C LEU A 376 -6.70 7.34 -12.38
N ASP A 377 -6.04 7.30 -13.53
CA ASP A 377 -6.09 8.35 -14.55
C ASP A 377 -7.21 8.07 -15.57
N PHE A 378 -8.28 8.88 -15.53
CA PHE A 378 -9.42 8.81 -16.45
C PHE A 378 -9.32 9.77 -17.63
N SER A 379 -8.20 10.48 -17.81
CA SER A 379 -8.06 11.52 -18.85
C SER A 379 -8.25 11.01 -20.29
N GLY A 380 -8.09 9.71 -20.50
CA GLY A 380 -8.33 9.04 -21.79
C GLY A 380 -9.78 8.66 -22.08
N LEU A 381 -10.71 8.88 -21.14
CA LEU A 381 -12.11 8.49 -21.24
C LEU A 381 -13.04 9.70 -21.40
N GLY A 382 -14.22 9.48 -21.96
CA GLY A 382 -15.24 10.53 -22.14
C GLY A 382 -15.95 10.88 -20.84
N THR A 383 -16.00 9.94 -19.89
CA THR A 383 -16.59 10.13 -18.56
C THR A 383 -15.78 9.44 -17.47
N SER A 384 -15.90 9.93 -16.23
CA SER A 384 -15.33 9.31 -15.03
C SER A 384 -16.44 8.87 -14.06
N PRO A 385 -16.23 7.81 -13.28
CA PRO A 385 -17.15 7.43 -12.22
C PRO A 385 -17.34 8.56 -11.21
N SER A 386 -18.58 8.84 -10.82
CA SER A 386 -18.90 9.76 -9.73
C SER A 386 -19.44 8.95 -8.53
N GLY A 387 -19.01 9.31 -7.32
CA GLY A 387 -19.47 8.64 -6.09
C GLY A 387 -18.32 8.42 -5.10
N ASP A 388 -18.70 8.09 -3.86
CA ASP A 388 -17.75 7.76 -2.79
C ASP A 388 -17.38 6.28 -2.87
N TRP A 389 -16.61 5.95 -3.90
CA TRP A 389 -16.15 4.59 -4.17
C TRP A 389 -15.00 4.22 -3.23
N HIS A 390 -15.00 2.98 -2.74
CA HIS A 390 -13.92 2.42 -1.92
C HIS A 390 -13.29 1.23 -2.65
N LEU A 391 -11.98 1.26 -2.88
CA LEU A 391 -11.26 0.16 -3.52
C LEU A 391 -11.27 -1.06 -2.60
N ALA A 392 -11.83 -2.18 -3.06
CA ALA A 392 -11.84 -3.42 -2.31
C ALA A 392 -10.72 -4.36 -2.78
N LEU A 393 -10.54 -4.47 -4.11
CA LEU A 393 -9.56 -5.34 -4.75
C LEU A 393 -8.94 -4.65 -5.96
N ASN A 394 -7.70 -5.02 -6.28
CA ASN A 394 -7.18 -4.95 -7.63
C ASN A 394 -6.71 -6.34 -8.04
N VAL A 395 -6.98 -6.71 -9.29
CA VAL A 395 -6.44 -7.90 -9.93
C VAL A 395 -5.47 -7.43 -11.00
N ASP A 396 -4.18 -7.65 -10.76
CA ASP A 396 -3.12 -7.37 -11.73
C ASP A 396 -2.83 -8.65 -12.50
N THR A 397 -2.79 -8.57 -13.81
CA THR A 397 -2.69 -9.78 -14.64
C THR A 397 -1.25 -10.17 -15.01
N ASN A 398 -0.25 -9.44 -14.50
CA ASN A 398 1.16 -9.58 -14.87
C ASN A 398 2.15 -9.39 -13.70
N ASP A 399 1.72 -9.44 -12.45
CA ASP A 399 2.59 -9.22 -11.28
C ASP A 399 3.32 -10.49 -10.82
N GLY A 400 3.05 -11.61 -11.48
CA GLY A 400 3.60 -12.94 -11.23
C GLY A 400 2.84 -13.73 -10.18
N HIS A 401 1.70 -13.24 -9.70
CA HIS A 401 0.88 -13.87 -8.69
C HIS A 401 -0.54 -14.16 -9.21
N VAL A 402 -1.00 -15.40 -9.06
CA VAL A 402 -2.27 -15.84 -9.64
C VAL A 402 -3.40 -15.87 -8.60
N VAL A 403 -4.38 -14.99 -8.75
CA VAL A 403 -5.68 -14.94 -8.08
C VAL A 403 -6.79 -15.63 -8.88
N SER A 404 -6.53 -16.88 -9.27
CA SER A 404 -7.51 -17.76 -9.91
C SER A 404 -8.76 -18.05 -9.05
N TYR A 405 -9.76 -18.71 -9.65
CA TYR A 405 -11.01 -19.06 -8.96
C TYR A 405 -10.78 -19.76 -7.63
N VAL A 406 -9.81 -20.67 -7.54
CA VAL A 406 -9.58 -21.51 -6.35
C VAL A 406 -8.78 -20.80 -5.25
N ASN A 407 -8.30 -19.57 -5.47
CA ASN A 407 -7.62 -18.77 -4.46
C ASN A 407 -8.64 -18.24 -3.43
N THR A 408 -9.08 -19.12 -2.52
CA THR A 408 -10.06 -18.80 -1.48
C THR A 408 -9.53 -17.78 -0.46
N ALA A 409 -8.20 -17.71 -0.27
CA ALA A 409 -7.59 -16.69 0.57
C ALA A 409 -7.83 -15.28 -0.01
N PHE A 410 -7.67 -15.10 -1.33
CA PHE A 410 -7.96 -13.82 -1.98
C PHE A 410 -9.47 -13.57 -2.10
N TRP A 411 -10.24 -14.54 -2.59
CA TRP A 411 -11.65 -14.32 -2.94
C TRP A 411 -12.65 -14.52 -1.81
N GLU A 412 -12.36 -15.31 -0.77
CA GLU A 412 -13.37 -15.70 0.24
C GLU A 412 -12.97 -15.31 1.67
N SER A 413 -11.66 -15.29 1.97
CA SER A 413 -11.20 -15.00 3.32
C SER A 413 -11.46 -13.54 3.70
N ALA A 414 -12.03 -13.37 4.89
CA ALA A 414 -12.26 -12.06 5.50
C ALA A 414 -10.97 -11.37 5.95
N THR A 415 -9.87 -12.12 6.09
CA THR A 415 -8.63 -11.65 6.72
C THR A 415 -7.38 -11.92 5.90
N ASP A 416 -7.37 -12.96 5.07
CA ASP A 416 -6.19 -13.32 4.30
C ASP A 416 -6.12 -12.51 3.00
N LEU A 417 -4.90 -12.20 2.58
CA LEU A 417 -4.64 -11.48 1.34
C LEU A 417 -4.54 -12.41 0.13
N GLY A 418 -4.31 -13.71 0.34
CA GLY A 418 -4.17 -14.67 -0.76
C GLY A 418 -3.05 -14.35 -1.73
N GLY A 419 -1.98 -13.72 -1.25
CA GLY A 419 -0.79 -13.32 -2.03
C GLY A 419 -0.82 -11.89 -2.56
N ALA A 420 -1.97 -11.23 -2.51
CA ALA A 420 -2.09 -9.80 -2.80
C ALA A 420 -1.39 -8.91 -1.77
N SER A 421 -1.10 -7.69 -2.17
CA SER A 421 -0.65 -6.61 -1.30
C SER A 421 -1.82 -5.93 -0.59
N ASP A 422 -1.57 -5.39 0.60
CA ASP A 422 -2.46 -4.45 1.30
C ASP A 422 -1.91 -3.02 1.31
N LYS A 423 -0.80 -2.79 0.62
CA LYS A 423 -0.14 -1.47 0.56
C LYS A 423 -0.81 -0.58 -0.47
N VAL A 424 -1.16 0.63 -0.05
CA VAL A 424 -1.90 1.59 -0.87
C VAL A 424 -1.11 1.98 -2.12
N GLU A 425 0.21 2.12 -2.04
CA GLU A 425 1.08 2.49 -3.15
C GLU A 425 1.17 1.44 -4.27
N GLU A 426 0.84 0.17 -3.98
CA GLU A 426 0.89 -0.96 -4.92
C GLU A 426 -0.50 -1.26 -5.53
N ARG A 427 -1.55 -0.52 -5.14
CA ARG A 427 -2.96 -0.87 -5.36
C ARG A 427 -3.45 -0.95 -6.82
N PHE A 428 -2.65 -0.51 -7.79
CA PHE A 428 -2.98 -0.54 -9.22
C PHE A 428 -1.83 -1.08 -10.08
N THR A 429 -0.82 -1.70 -9.45
CA THR A 429 0.40 -2.22 -10.10
C THR A 429 0.78 -3.61 -9.56
N ARG A 430 -0.11 -4.21 -8.77
CA ARG A 430 -0.04 -5.53 -8.14
C ARG A 430 -1.45 -6.00 -7.82
N ASP A 431 -1.59 -7.30 -7.58
CA ASP A 431 -2.74 -7.80 -6.85
C ASP A 431 -2.87 -7.07 -5.52
N TYR A 432 -4.06 -6.54 -5.24
CA TYR A 432 -4.33 -5.74 -4.04
C TYR A 432 -5.63 -6.16 -3.37
N LYS A 433 -5.64 -6.14 -2.04
CA LYS A 433 -6.86 -6.40 -1.27
C LYS A 433 -6.91 -5.54 0.00
N ASP A 434 -7.94 -4.70 0.10
CA ASP A 434 -8.28 -4.01 1.34
C ASP A 434 -9.29 -4.85 2.13
N VAL A 435 -8.80 -5.58 3.14
CA VAL A 435 -9.63 -6.50 3.96
C VAL A 435 -10.74 -5.77 4.72
N GLU A 436 -10.56 -4.49 5.06
CA GLU A 436 -11.57 -3.70 5.75
C GLU A 436 -12.72 -3.35 4.81
N VAL A 437 -12.40 -2.84 3.61
CA VAL A 437 -13.41 -2.56 2.58
C VAL A 437 -14.11 -3.84 2.13
N PHE A 438 -13.33 -4.87 1.83
CA PHE A 438 -13.79 -6.16 1.33
C PHE A 438 -14.81 -6.85 2.25
N ASN A 439 -14.52 -6.85 3.57
CA ASN A 439 -15.29 -7.63 4.54
C ASN A 439 -16.26 -6.80 5.38
N LYS A 440 -16.13 -5.47 5.48
CA LYS A 440 -16.98 -4.66 6.37
C LYS A 440 -17.93 -3.70 5.64
N VAL A 441 -17.58 -3.24 4.44
CA VAL A 441 -18.45 -2.30 3.70
C VAL A 441 -19.66 -3.04 3.15
N GLN A 442 -20.85 -2.59 3.55
CA GLN A 442 -22.13 -3.11 3.06
C GLN A 442 -22.44 -2.51 1.69
N ALA A 443 -21.96 -3.15 0.63
CA ALA A 443 -22.03 -2.63 -0.74
C ALA A 443 -23.48 -2.65 -1.27
N LYS A 444 -23.94 -1.50 -1.78
CA LYS A 444 -25.15 -1.36 -2.60
C LYS A 444 -24.85 -1.20 -4.08
N GLN A 445 -23.65 -0.71 -4.40
CA GLN A 445 -23.17 -0.60 -5.77
C GLN A 445 -21.75 -1.14 -5.87
N LEU A 446 -21.39 -1.57 -7.08
CA LEU A 446 -20.06 -2.06 -7.42
C LEU A 446 -19.59 -1.35 -8.69
N LEU A 447 -18.32 -0.98 -8.73
CA LEU A 447 -17.66 -0.36 -9.87
C LEU A 447 -16.45 -1.21 -10.22
N ILE A 448 -16.28 -1.52 -11.50
CA ILE A 448 -15.07 -2.15 -12.03
C ILE A 448 -14.44 -1.17 -13.01
N VAL A 449 -13.15 -0.92 -12.83
CA VAL A 449 -12.33 -0.15 -13.77
C VAL A 449 -11.29 -1.07 -14.37
N CYS A 450 -11.33 -1.24 -15.68
CA CYS A 450 -10.24 -1.88 -16.43
C CYS A 450 -9.16 -0.82 -16.64
N HIS A 451 -7.93 -1.10 -16.24
CA HIS A 451 -6.81 -0.20 -16.39
C HIS A 451 -5.57 -0.94 -16.87
N SER A 452 -4.52 -0.16 -17.15
CA SER A 452 -3.16 -0.65 -17.30
C SER A 452 -2.29 0.23 -16.42
N GLU A 453 -1.75 -0.34 -15.33
CA GLU A 453 -0.84 0.35 -14.42
C GLU A 453 -1.39 1.71 -13.92
N GLY A 454 -2.67 1.71 -13.52
CA GLY A 454 -3.38 2.88 -13.03
C GLY A 454 -3.98 3.81 -14.11
N LYS A 455 -3.70 3.60 -15.40
CA LYS A 455 -4.37 4.34 -16.48
C LYS A 455 -5.68 3.67 -16.88
N ALA A 456 -6.81 4.33 -16.63
CA ALA A 456 -8.13 3.77 -16.92
C ALA A 456 -8.36 3.61 -18.43
N LEU A 457 -8.75 2.40 -18.85
CA LEU A 457 -9.04 2.03 -20.23
C LEU A 457 -10.55 1.91 -20.50
N GLY A 458 -11.31 1.64 -19.45
CA GLY A 458 -12.77 1.68 -19.42
C GLY A 458 -13.29 1.38 -18.02
N TRP A 459 -14.54 1.71 -17.74
CA TRP A 459 -15.19 1.42 -16.45
C TRP A 459 -16.66 1.11 -16.62
N ARG A 460 -17.22 0.36 -15.67
CA ARG A 460 -18.66 0.09 -15.59
C ARG A 460 -19.07 -0.05 -14.13
N SER A 461 -20.22 0.46 -13.78
CA SER A 461 -20.80 0.33 -12.43
C SER A 461 -22.16 -0.32 -12.47
N TRP A 462 -22.51 -0.99 -11.38
CA TRP A 462 -23.73 -1.76 -11.22
C TRP A 462 -24.41 -1.47 -9.89
N LYS A 463 -25.72 -1.62 -9.89
CA LYS A 463 -26.52 -1.67 -8.66
C LYS A 463 -26.67 -3.12 -8.22
N LEU A 464 -26.28 -3.42 -6.99
CA LEU A 464 -26.34 -4.77 -6.46
C LEU A 464 -27.77 -5.14 -6.06
N LEU A 465 -28.14 -6.40 -6.33
CA LEU A 465 -29.48 -6.94 -6.03
C LEU A 465 -29.74 -7.06 -4.52
N SER A 466 -28.68 -7.06 -3.71
CA SER A 466 -28.77 -7.13 -2.26
C SER A 466 -27.58 -6.41 -1.64
N THR A 467 -27.83 -5.70 -0.54
CA THR A 467 -26.77 -5.12 0.28
C THR A 467 -26.00 -6.23 0.98
N LYS A 468 -24.72 -6.40 0.63
CA LYS A 468 -23.79 -7.37 1.24
C LYS A 468 -22.37 -6.83 1.15
N THR A 469 -21.48 -7.37 1.97
CA THR A 469 -20.04 -7.19 1.78
C THR A 469 -19.59 -7.91 0.52
N LEU A 470 -18.47 -7.49 -0.04
CA LEU A 470 -17.91 -8.17 -1.22
C LEU A 470 -17.50 -9.60 -0.87
N GLN A 471 -16.94 -9.81 0.33
CA GLN A 471 -16.74 -11.13 0.94
C GLN A 471 -18.03 -11.97 0.99
N GLY A 472 -19.14 -11.36 1.39
CA GLY A 472 -20.43 -12.03 1.48
C GLY A 472 -21.02 -12.42 0.11
N TRP A 473 -20.62 -11.72 -0.96
CA TRP A 473 -20.94 -12.13 -2.33
C TRP A 473 -20.03 -13.26 -2.80
N PHE A 474 -18.73 -13.21 -2.59
CA PHE A 474 -17.83 -14.27 -3.06
C PHE A 474 -17.94 -15.60 -2.29
N THR A 475 -18.57 -15.59 -1.12
CA THR A 475 -18.87 -16.81 -0.36
C THR A 475 -20.25 -17.42 -0.68
N ILE A 476 -21.01 -16.86 -1.63
CA ILE A 476 -22.35 -17.34 -1.96
C ILE A 476 -22.34 -18.55 -2.90
N GLY A 477 -22.22 -19.76 -2.35
CA GLY A 477 -22.36 -21.00 -3.12
C GLY A 477 -21.39 -21.11 -4.32
N ASN A 478 -21.39 -22.26 -5.00
CA ASN A 478 -20.39 -22.58 -6.03
C ASN A 478 -18.95 -22.31 -5.59
N THR A 479 -18.67 -22.41 -4.28
CA THR A 479 -17.31 -22.30 -3.77
C THR A 479 -16.73 -23.69 -3.58
N CYS A 480 -15.41 -23.79 -3.55
CA CYS A 480 -14.74 -25.05 -3.26
C CYS A 480 -15.19 -25.69 -1.95
N THR A 481 -15.46 -24.85 -0.95
CA THR A 481 -15.92 -25.29 0.38
C THR A 481 -17.38 -25.77 0.37
N THR A 482 -18.22 -25.25 -0.53
CA THR A 482 -19.68 -25.53 -0.55
C THR A 482 -20.10 -26.50 -1.66
N GLY A 483 -19.17 -26.86 -2.55
CA GLY A 483 -19.39 -27.68 -3.73
C GLY A 483 -19.80 -26.87 -4.95
N LEU A 484 -19.31 -27.28 -6.12
CA LEU A 484 -19.60 -26.63 -7.41
C LEU A 484 -20.90 -27.18 -8.01
N LYS A 485 -21.83 -26.29 -8.39
CA LYS A 485 -23.14 -26.66 -8.97
C LYS A 485 -23.37 -25.97 -10.31
N ALA A 486 -23.48 -26.78 -11.35
CA ALA A 486 -23.68 -26.36 -12.74
C ALA A 486 -24.92 -25.48 -12.97
N ASP A 487 -26.05 -25.80 -12.34
CA ASP A 487 -27.34 -25.19 -12.68
C ASP A 487 -27.66 -23.93 -11.86
N THR A 488 -26.85 -23.61 -10.84
CA THR A 488 -27.15 -22.50 -9.92
C THR A 488 -26.46 -21.22 -10.35
N LYS A 489 -27.22 -20.14 -10.51
CA LYS A 489 -26.74 -18.83 -10.95
C LYS A 489 -26.82 -17.82 -9.80
N PHE A 490 -25.68 -17.26 -9.40
CA PHE A 490 -25.62 -16.24 -8.35
C PHE A 490 -25.50 -14.85 -8.97
N GLN A 491 -26.65 -14.29 -9.33
CA GLN A 491 -26.70 -12.95 -9.91
C GLN A 491 -26.42 -11.90 -8.84
N MET A 492 -25.42 -11.07 -9.09
CA MET A 492 -24.98 -9.99 -8.22
C MET A 492 -25.70 -8.67 -8.57
N ALA A 493 -25.87 -8.40 -9.86
CA ALA A 493 -26.55 -7.21 -10.38
C ALA A 493 -27.41 -7.52 -11.61
N ALA A 494 -28.46 -6.72 -11.83
CA ALA A 494 -29.33 -6.82 -13.01
C ALA A 494 -29.25 -5.62 -13.95
N GLU A 495 -28.72 -4.49 -13.47
CA GLU A 495 -28.63 -3.24 -14.22
C GLU A 495 -27.31 -2.52 -13.94
N THR A 496 -26.77 -1.86 -14.97
CA THR A 496 -25.63 -0.95 -14.84
C THR A 496 -26.11 0.45 -14.46
N THR A 497 -25.34 1.16 -13.64
CA THR A 497 -25.63 2.54 -13.22
C THR A 497 -24.80 3.58 -13.98
N GLY A 498 -23.78 3.14 -14.71
CA GLY A 498 -22.90 4.00 -15.50
C GLY A 498 -21.77 3.20 -16.15
N GLY A 499 -21.09 3.80 -17.12
CA GLY A 499 -19.90 3.21 -17.71
C GLY A 499 -19.35 4.01 -18.89
N ASP A 500 -18.08 3.78 -19.17
CA ASP A 500 -17.37 4.22 -20.36
C ASP A 500 -16.52 3.06 -20.87
N VAL A 501 -16.78 2.63 -22.10
CA VAL A 501 -16.06 1.49 -22.68
C VAL A 501 -14.69 1.86 -23.24
N GLY A 502 -14.39 3.16 -23.35
CA GLY A 502 -13.09 3.69 -23.75
C GLY A 502 -12.43 2.97 -24.90
N THR A 503 -11.19 2.53 -24.65
CA THR A 503 -10.31 1.88 -25.64
C THR A 503 -10.37 0.36 -25.61
N LEU A 504 -11.26 -0.20 -24.79
CA LEU A 504 -11.37 -1.65 -24.62
C LEU A 504 -11.80 -2.34 -25.92
N VAL A 505 -11.10 -3.44 -26.21
CA VAL A 505 -11.42 -4.35 -27.31
C VAL A 505 -12.73 -5.07 -27.06
N LYS A 506 -13.39 -5.49 -28.16
CA LYS A 506 -14.72 -6.14 -28.10
C LYS A 506 -14.76 -7.40 -27.21
N ASN A 507 -13.61 -8.07 -27.03
CA ASN A 507 -13.44 -9.31 -26.30
C ASN A 507 -13.29 -9.11 -24.78
N GLU A 508 -13.13 -7.87 -24.30
CA GLU A 508 -13.01 -7.60 -22.87
C GLU A 508 -14.28 -8.08 -22.12
N PRO A 509 -14.11 -8.87 -21.05
CA PRO A 509 -15.15 -9.75 -20.56
C PRO A 509 -16.25 -9.06 -19.73
N LEU A 510 -16.04 -7.87 -19.18
CA LEU A 510 -16.98 -7.26 -18.23
C LEU A 510 -17.54 -5.89 -18.66
N ILE A 511 -16.68 -4.97 -19.09
CA ILE A 511 -16.98 -3.55 -19.29
C ILE A 511 -17.46 -3.25 -20.72
N LYS A 512 -16.84 -3.86 -21.74
CA LYS A 512 -17.17 -3.67 -23.15
C LYS A 512 -18.38 -4.50 -23.54
N ASN A 513 -18.42 -5.76 -23.11
CA ASN A 513 -19.58 -6.67 -23.18
C ASN A 513 -20.39 -6.59 -24.51
N THR A 514 -19.76 -6.96 -25.64
CA THR A 514 -20.29 -6.63 -26.98
C THR A 514 -21.26 -7.63 -27.62
N ILE A 515 -21.44 -8.82 -27.06
CA ILE A 515 -22.18 -9.88 -27.77
C ILE A 515 -23.56 -10.14 -27.16
N ASP A 516 -23.73 -9.95 -25.85
CA ASP A 516 -25.03 -10.19 -25.18
C ASP A 516 -25.74 -8.90 -24.74
N GLY A 517 -25.04 -7.76 -24.79
CA GLY A 517 -25.59 -6.46 -24.40
C GLY A 517 -26.21 -6.46 -22.99
N THR A 518 -25.69 -7.30 -22.10
CA THR A 518 -26.31 -7.58 -20.80
C THR A 518 -25.80 -6.61 -19.73
N ASP A 519 -26.72 -6.07 -18.94
CA ASP A 519 -26.38 -5.22 -17.80
C ASP A 519 -26.20 -6.03 -16.50
N LYS A 520 -26.18 -7.36 -16.63
CA LYS A 520 -26.09 -8.27 -15.48
C LYS A 520 -24.64 -8.50 -15.09
N LEU A 521 -24.45 -8.79 -13.80
CA LEU A 521 -23.20 -9.25 -13.23
C LEU A 521 -23.49 -10.46 -12.36
N TYR A 522 -22.62 -11.46 -12.46
CA TYR A 522 -22.71 -12.72 -11.73
C TYR A 522 -21.43 -12.94 -10.93
N VAL A 523 -21.60 -13.58 -9.78
CA VAL A 523 -20.50 -14.02 -8.91
C VAL A 523 -20.45 -15.55 -8.89
N ASN A 524 -19.26 -16.15 -8.71
CA ASN A 524 -19.08 -17.61 -8.65
C ASN A 524 -19.82 -18.33 -9.80
N SER A 525 -19.69 -17.76 -10.99
CA SER A 525 -20.48 -18.13 -12.16
C SER A 525 -19.97 -19.44 -12.74
N ALA A 526 -20.88 -20.39 -12.93
CA ALA A 526 -20.64 -21.62 -13.65
C ALA A 526 -21.01 -21.44 -15.13
N HIS A 527 -20.12 -21.88 -16.01
CA HIS A 527 -20.21 -21.89 -17.47
C HIS A 527 -20.03 -23.33 -17.95
N ASN A 528 -20.42 -23.61 -19.20
CA ASN A 528 -20.27 -24.92 -19.83
C ASN A 528 -20.75 -26.11 -18.95
N LYS A 529 -22.00 -26.06 -18.47
CA LYS A 529 -22.60 -27.10 -17.60
C LYS A 529 -21.82 -27.36 -16.30
N GLY A 530 -21.18 -26.33 -15.76
CA GLY A 530 -20.48 -26.41 -14.48
C GLY A 530 -19.05 -26.91 -14.57
N ASP A 531 -18.44 -26.81 -15.75
CA ASP A 531 -17.02 -27.12 -15.95
C ASP A 531 -16.14 -25.88 -15.89
N ASP A 532 -16.69 -24.71 -16.22
CA ASP A 532 -15.93 -23.46 -16.33
C ASP A 532 -16.39 -22.44 -15.28
N PHE A 533 -15.49 -21.91 -14.47
CA PHE A 533 -15.81 -21.04 -13.34
C PHE A 533 -15.12 -19.69 -13.43
N ASN A 534 -15.87 -18.64 -13.12
CA ASN A 534 -15.34 -17.27 -12.98
C ASN A 534 -15.88 -16.64 -11.69
N ARG A 535 -15.03 -15.95 -10.94
CA ARG A 535 -15.42 -15.21 -9.74
C ARG A 535 -16.32 -14.04 -10.10
N LEU A 536 -16.02 -13.33 -11.18
CA LEU A 536 -16.89 -12.31 -11.76
C LEU A 536 -17.09 -12.57 -13.26
N SER A 537 -18.34 -12.50 -13.72
CA SER A 537 -18.68 -12.60 -15.13
C SER A 537 -19.99 -11.88 -15.44
N VAL A 538 -20.14 -11.36 -16.65
CA VAL A 538 -21.41 -10.77 -17.13
C VAL A 538 -22.29 -11.78 -17.87
N ASN A 539 -21.79 -13.00 -18.10
CA ASN A 539 -22.54 -14.08 -18.75
C ASN A 539 -22.69 -15.28 -17.80
N VAL A 540 -23.82 -15.99 -17.93
CA VAL A 540 -24.10 -17.29 -17.31
C VAL A 540 -24.85 -18.18 -18.30
N ASN A 541 -24.15 -19.16 -18.86
CA ASN A 541 -24.62 -20.14 -19.84
C ASN A 541 -24.89 -19.58 -21.24
N ASP A 542 -23.83 -19.53 -22.04
CA ASP A 542 -23.97 -19.69 -23.47
C ASP A 542 -24.02 -21.18 -23.78
N ASN A 543 -25.09 -21.63 -24.43
CA ASN A 543 -25.17 -22.96 -25.04
C ASN A 543 -24.29 -23.01 -26.31
N ILE A 544 -23.13 -22.34 -26.27
CA ILE A 544 -22.09 -22.41 -27.29
C ILE A 544 -21.40 -23.73 -27.01
N LEU A 545 -21.54 -24.66 -27.94
CA LEU A 545 -20.67 -25.83 -28.01
C LEU A 545 -19.23 -25.30 -28.07
N GLY A 546 -18.50 -25.30 -26.95
CA GLY A 546 -17.09 -24.87 -26.89
C GLY A 546 -16.69 -24.11 -25.62
N ASN A 547 -15.47 -24.37 -25.16
CA ASN A 547 -14.78 -23.74 -24.02
C ASN A 547 -14.60 -22.22 -24.25
N ALA A 548 -15.65 -21.45 -23.93
CA ALA A 548 -15.77 -20.03 -24.23
C ALA A 548 -16.15 -19.20 -22.98
N GLY A 549 -15.84 -19.71 -21.78
CA GLY A 549 -15.94 -18.91 -20.55
C GLY A 549 -15.11 -17.63 -20.65
N SER A 550 -15.46 -16.61 -19.87
CA SER A 550 -14.67 -15.38 -19.78
C SER A 550 -15.04 -14.61 -18.52
N GLY A 551 -14.07 -13.94 -17.91
CA GLY A 551 -14.29 -13.23 -16.65
C GLY A 551 -13.00 -13.01 -15.86
N ILE A 552 -13.17 -12.75 -14.57
CA ILE A 552 -12.07 -12.57 -13.60
C ILE A 552 -12.09 -13.73 -12.61
N GLY A 553 -10.91 -14.14 -12.14
CA GLY A 553 -10.66 -15.22 -11.18
C GLY A 553 -11.17 -16.53 -11.74
N THR A 554 -10.45 -17.09 -12.72
CA THR A 554 -10.96 -18.15 -13.59
C THR A 554 -10.42 -19.52 -13.20
N GLN A 555 -11.21 -20.56 -13.48
CA GLN A 555 -10.81 -21.97 -13.42
C GLN A 555 -11.66 -22.75 -14.42
N TYR A 556 -11.04 -23.35 -15.41
CA TYR A 556 -11.75 -24.02 -16.50
C TYR A 556 -11.54 -25.53 -16.51
N ASP A 557 -12.49 -26.25 -17.10
CA ASP A 557 -12.58 -27.72 -17.06
C ASP A 557 -12.41 -28.33 -15.65
N ALA A 558 -13.01 -27.73 -14.63
CA ALA A 558 -12.91 -28.13 -13.22
C ALA A 558 -13.40 -29.57 -12.93
N ASN A 559 -14.21 -30.19 -13.79
CA ASN A 559 -14.71 -31.57 -13.65
C ASN A 559 -14.03 -32.58 -14.59
N TYR A 560 -12.82 -32.30 -15.08
CA TYR A 560 -12.09 -33.19 -15.98
C TYR A 560 -11.96 -34.63 -15.43
N GLU A 561 -11.79 -34.78 -14.10
CA GLU A 561 -11.99 -36.04 -13.39
C GLU A 561 -13.37 -36.03 -12.72
N ARG A 562 -14.32 -36.87 -13.18
CA ARG A 562 -15.73 -36.88 -12.73
C ARG A 562 -15.96 -37.30 -11.26
N SER A 563 -15.04 -37.01 -10.35
CA SER A 563 -15.26 -37.07 -8.91
C SER A 563 -15.53 -35.66 -8.39
N LEU A 564 -16.75 -35.42 -7.92
CA LEU A 564 -17.21 -34.16 -7.31
C LEU A 564 -16.40 -33.71 -6.07
N ASP A 565 -15.46 -34.52 -5.59
CA ASP A 565 -14.65 -34.27 -4.40
C ASP A 565 -13.30 -33.56 -4.68
N ASP A 566 -12.89 -33.32 -5.94
CA ASP A 566 -11.55 -32.78 -6.29
C ASP A 566 -11.56 -31.63 -7.33
N SER A 567 -12.72 -30.99 -7.55
CA SER A 567 -12.93 -30.00 -8.63
C SER A 567 -12.26 -28.63 -8.39
N CYS A 568 -11.40 -28.50 -7.38
CA CYS A 568 -10.89 -27.21 -6.88
C CYS A 568 -9.37 -27.10 -6.84
N GLY A 569 -8.68 -27.87 -7.69
CA GLY A 569 -7.23 -27.73 -7.85
C GLY A 569 -6.60 -28.55 -8.97
N LYS A 570 -7.33 -29.47 -9.60
CA LYS A 570 -6.82 -30.26 -10.72
C LYS A 570 -7.55 -29.93 -12.02
N THR A 571 -6.92 -29.08 -12.82
CA THR A 571 -7.32 -28.89 -14.22
C THR A 571 -6.08 -28.79 -15.11
N GLU A 572 -6.16 -29.38 -16.31
CA GLU A 572 -5.16 -29.20 -17.37
C GLU A 572 -5.31 -27.85 -18.10
N ARG A 573 -6.29 -27.03 -17.68
CA ARG A 573 -6.60 -25.71 -18.27
C ARG A 573 -6.08 -24.56 -17.42
N PRO A 574 -5.89 -23.38 -18.04
CA PRO A 574 -5.52 -22.18 -17.32
C PRO A 574 -6.48 -21.87 -16.18
N GLN A 575 -5.89 -21.67 -15.02
CA GLN A 575 -6.41 -20.98 -13.85
C GLN A 575 -5.70 -19.64 -13.86
N ALA A 576 -6.43 -18.59 -14.20
CA ALA A 576 -5.86 -17.27 -14.48
C ALA A 576 -6.63 -16.16 -13.78
N ASP A 577 -6.01 -15.00 -13.71
CA ASP A 577 -6.58 -13.81 -13.08
C ASP A 577 -7.74 -13.25 -13.88
N ALA A 578 -7.60 -13.23 -15.20
CA ALA A 578 -8.68 -12.86 -16.08
C ALA A 578 -8.52 -13.48 -17.47
N GLU A 579 -9.65 -13.74 -18.11
CA GLU A 579 -9.70 -14.33 -19.44
C GLU A 579 -10.68 -13.52 -20.32
N MET A 580 -10.18 -13.09 -21.47
CA MET A 580 -10.95 -12.52 -22.58
C MET A 580 -11.96 -13.54 -23.08
N ARG A 581 -13.01 -13.03 -23.71
CA ARG A 581 -13.81 -13.86 -24.58
C ARG A 581 -13.00 -14.27 -25.81
N SER A 582 -12.72 -15.56 -25.95
CA SER A 582 -12.03 -16.08 -27.15
C SER A 582 -12.91 -16.01 -28.39
N GLU A 583 -12.28 -15.86 -29.57
CA GLU A 583 -12.98 -15.82 -30.86
C GLU A 583 -13.14 -17.21 -31.50
N MET A 584 -12.40 -18.21 -31.02
CA MET A 584 -12.30 -19.56 -31.57
C MET A 584 -12.17 -20.61 -30.46
N HIS A 585 -12.36 -21.89 -30.79
CA HIS A 585 -12.29 -23.01 -29.84
C HIS A 585 -10.97 -23.09 -29.04
N HIS A 586 -11.09 -23.59 -27.81
CA HIS A 586 -10.01 -23.82 -26.84
C HIS A 586 -9.12 -22.59 -26.64
N TRP A 587 -9.72 -21.51 -26.11
CA TRP A 587 -9.00 -20.33 -25.63
C TRP A 587 -8.10 -19.66 -26.68
N GLY A 588 -8.47 -19.74 -27.97
CA GLY A 588 -7.75 -19.15 -29.10
C GLY A 588 -6.81 -20.09 -29.87
N SER A 589 -6.71 -21.38 -29.49
CA SER A 589 -5.80 -22.33 -30.19
C SER A 589 -6.16 -22.60 -31.65
N GLY A 590 -7.42 -22.35 -32.05
CA GLY A 590 -7.87 -22.42 -33.45
C GLY A 590 -7.50 -21.20 -34.31
N GLY A 591 -6.69 -20.28 -33.79
CA GLY A 591 -6.45 -18.94 -34.34
C GLY A 591 -7.37 -17.88 -33.73
N GLY A 592 -7.15 -16.60 -34.04
CA GLY A 592 -7.90 -15.48 -33.45
C GLY A 592 -7.33 -15.01 -32.11
N MET A 593 -8.10 -14.21 -31.37
CA MET A 593 -7.67 -13.70 -30.06
C MET A 593 -7.65 -14.81 -29.00
N GLY A 594 -6.52 -14.90 -28.29
CA GLY A 594 -6.36 -15.77 -27.13
C GLY A 594 -7.21 -15.34 -25.93
N GLY A 595 -7.45 -16.27 -25.03
CA GLY A 595 -8.20 -16.00 -23.80
C GLY A 595 -7.38 -15.24 -22.75
N LEU A 596 -6.13 -15.62 -22.52
CA LEU A 596 -5.39 -15.13 -21.36
C LEU A 596 -5.17 -13.62 -21.42
N ILE A 597 -5.61 -12.93 -20.37
CA ILE A 597 -5.27 -11.52 -20.13
C ILE A 597 -4.02 -11.50 -19.27
N GLY A 598 -3.02 -10.74 -19.71
CA GLY A 598 -1.70 -10.71 -19.08
C GLY A 598 -0.93 -12.04 -19.21
N SER A 599 -0.11 -12.32 -18.21
CA SER A 599 0.79 -13.47 -18.13
C SER A 599 0.42 -14.45 -17.03
N ASP A 600 -0.42 -14.04 -16.09
CA ASP A 600 -0.55 -14.74 -14.81
C ASP A 600 -1.59 -15.86 -14.89
N HIS A 601 -1.07 -17.08 -14.97
CA HIS A 601 -1.86 -18.30 -15.03
C HIS A 601 -1.11 -19.51 -14.49
N THR A 602 -1.86 -20.54 -14.10
CA THR A 602 -1.34 -21.85 -13.73
C THR A 602 -2.22 -22.96 -14.31
N CYS A 603 -1.67 -24.14 -14.51
CA CYS A 603 -2.45 -25.34 -14.84
C CYS A 603 -1.63 -26.60 -14.52
N ASN A 604 -2.23 -27.78 -14.68
CA ASN A 604 -1.53 -29.06 -14.56
C ASN A 604 -0.73 -29.36 -15.84
N GLY A 605 0.53 -28.93 -15.91
CA GLY A 605 1.45 -29.17 -17.03
C GLY A 605 1.93 -27.87 -17.70
N ASP A 606 2.29 -27.94 -18.99
CA ASP A 606 2.87 -26.82 -19.76
C ASP A 606 1.82 -25.83 -20.32
N CYS A 607 0.58 -25.88 -19.84
CA CYS A 607 -0.55 -25.06 -20.28
C CYS A 607 -0.67 -24.87 -21.80
N PRO A 608 -0.62 -25.96 -22.60
CA PRO A 608 -0.51 -25.87 -24.07
C PRO A 608 -1.73 -25.24 -24.76
N TRP A 609 -2.82 -25.05 -24.02
CA TRP A 609 -4.07 -24.47 -24.52
C TRP A 609 -4.27 -23.03 -24.07
N THR A 610 -3.33 -22.44 -23.32
CA THR A 610 -3.39 -21.04 -22.91
C THR A 610 -2.77 -20.19 -24.00
N VAL A 611 -3.61 -19.42 -24.70
CA VAL A 611 -3.14 -18.47 -25.71
C VAL A 611 -3.32 -17.06 -25.16
N SER A 612 -2.24 -16.27 -25.17
CA SER A 612 -2.30 -14.86 -24.79
C SER A 612 -3.22 -14.07 -25.73
N SER A 613 -4.04 -13.21 -25.15
CA SER A 613 -4.84 -12.22 -25.87
C SER A 613 -3.98 -11.09 -26.46
N GLY A 614 -2.75 -10.90 -25.95
CA GLY A 614 -1.88 -9.77 -26.26
C GLY A 614 -2.25 -8.47 -25.51
N TYR A 615 -3.10 -8.56 -24.48
CA TYR A 615 -3.52 -7.43 -23.65
C TYR A 615 -3.25 -7.68 -22.18
N ASP A 616 -2.67 -6.66 -21.54
CA ASP A 616 -2.28 -6.63 -20.14
C ASP A 616 -3.27 -5.74 -19.38
N TYR A 617 -4.50 -6.23 -19.22
CA TYR A 617 -5.59 -5.48 -18.60
C TYR A 617 -5.76 -5.88 -17.14
N ASP A 618 -5.73 -4.89 -16.25
CA ASP A 618 -5.93 -5.06 -14.82
C ASP A 618 -7.33 -4.59 -14.41
N TYR A 619 -7.81 -5.07 -13.28
CA TYR A 619 -9.19 -4.82 -12.83
C TYR A 619 -9.26 -4.34 -11.39
N ALA A 620 -9.50 -3.05 -11.22
CA ALA A 620 -9.78 -2.45 -9.93
C ALA A 620 -11.28 -2.55 -9.61
N VAL A 621 -11.62 -3.17 -8.48
CA VAL A 621 -12.99 -3.43 -8.02
C VAL A 621 -13.28 -2.56 -6.80
N PHE A 622 -14.24 -1.66 -6.95
CA PHE A 622 -14.69 -0.73 -5.93
C PHE A 622 -16.11 -1.04 -5.46
N VAL A 623 -16.42 -0.66 -4.23
CA VAL A 623 -17.76 -0.75 -3.64
C VAL A 623 -18.22 0.60 -3.09
N MET A 624 -19.54 0.81 -3.07
CA MET A 624 -20.16 1.98 -2.46
C MET A 624 -21.41 1.53 -1.67
N SER A 625 -21.61 2.13 -0.49
CA SER A 625 -22.61 1.71 0.51
C SER A 625 -24.04 2.21 0.32
#